data_AF-A0AAV4BSU0-F1
#
_entry.id   AF-A0AAV4BSU0-F1
#
_cell.length_a   1.000
_cell.length_b   1.000
_cell.length_c   1.000
_cell.angle_alpha   90.00
_cell.angle_beta   90.00
_cell.angle_gamma   90.00
#
_symmetry.space_group_name_H-M   'P 1'
#
loop_
_entity.id
_entity.type
_entity.pdbx_description
1 polymer ?
#
loop_
_entity_poly.entity_id
_entity_poly.type
_entity_poly.pdbx_seq_one_letter_code
_entity_poly.pdbx_strand_id
1 'polypeptide(L)'
;MGPILMEKAGELGKELSISFVPRSGWLGRFKRRHGIVFKAVSGEAASVDMSTVDTWRGSALQQLLENYNADDIFNADETGVF
;
A
#
# COMPACT_ATOMS: atom_id res chain seq x y z
N MET A 1 -13.85 7.03 0.14
CA MET A 1 -12.41 6.92 -0.16
C MET A 1 -12.01 7.88 -1.28
N GLY A 2 -11.52 9.06 -0.91
CA GLY A 2 -11.13 10.13 -1.83
C GLY A 2 -11.21 11.60 -1.37
N PRO A 3 -11.53 11.97 -0.11
CA PRO A 3 -11.65 13.38 0.25
C PRO A 3 -10.30 14.12 0.15
N ILE A 4 -9.19 13.50 0.56
CA ILE A 4 -7.85 14.12 0.50
C ILE A 4 -7.43 14.46 -0.93
N LEU A 5 -7.62 13.54 -1.89
CA LEU A 5 -7.28 13.78 -3.29
C LEU A 5 -8.11 14.92 -3.90
N MET A 6 -9.37 15.04 -3.51
CA MET A 6 -10.23 16.14 -3.95
C MET A 6 -9.82 17.46 -3.31
N GLU A 7 -9.46 17.45 -2.02
CA GLU A 7 -8.97 18.63 -1.31
C GLU A 7 -7.67 19.15 -1.92
N LYS A 8 -6.66 18.28 -2.12
CA LYS A 8 -5.39 18.65 -2.75
C LYS A 8 -5.55 19.15 -4.18
N ALA A 9 -6.44 18.54 -4.95
CA ALA A 9 -6.73 19.04 -6.30
C ALA A 9 -7.39 20.44 -6.27
N GLY A 10 -8.17 20.75 -5.24
CA GLY A 10 -8.74 22.08 -5.02
C GLY A 10 -7.68 23.11 -4.61
N GLU A 11 -6.75 22.73 -3.72
CA GLU A 11 -5.61 23.58 -3.33
C GLU A 11 -4.74 23.94 -4.55
N LEU A 12 -4.37 22.96 -5.37
CA LEU A 12 -3.61 23.18 -6.60
C LEU A 12 -4.37 24.05 -7.61
N GLY A 13 -5.69 23.90 -7.68
CA GLY A 13 -6.53 24.78 -8.49
C GLY A 13 -6.40 26.25 -8.10
N LYS A 14 -6.34 26.54 -6.79
CA LYS A 14 -6.13 27.89 -6.26
C LYS A 14 -4.72 28.40 -6.55
N GLU A 15 -3.70 27.57 -6.30
CA GLU A 15 -2.30 27.91 -6.53
C GLU A 15 -2.03 28.26 -8.01
N LEU A 16 -2.60 27.47 -8.92
CA LEU A 16 -2.48 27.69 -10.36
C LEU A 16 -3.43 28.79 -10.89
N SER A 17 -4.22 29.43 -10.01
CA SER A 17 -5.23 30.44 -10.37
C SER A 17 -6.22 29.97 -11.46
N ILE A 18 -6.54 28.67 -11.45
CA ILE A 18 -7.51 28.07 -12.36
C ILE A 18 -8.87 27.92 -11.69
N SER A 19 -9.94 28.22 -12.43
CA SER A 19 -11.30 27.93 -11.97
C SER A 19 -11.56 26.42 -12.09
N PHE A 20 -11.16 25.68 -11.06
CA PHE A 20 -11.25 24.23 -11.02
C PHE A 20 -12.00 23.77 -9.77
N VAL A 21 -13.01 22.92 -9.99
CA VAL A 21 -13.79 22.28 -8.92
C VAL A 21 -13.65 20.77 -9.07
N PRO A 22 -12.91 20.09 -8.18
CA PRO A 22 -12.73 18.64 -8.22
C PRO A 22 -14.04 17.96 -7.82
N ARG A 23 -14.92 17.71 -8.79
CA ARG A 23 -16.16 16.94 -8.59
C ARG A 23 -15.87 15.44 -8.58
N SER A 24 -16.78 14.65 -8.02
CA SER A 24 -16.68 13.18 -7.99
C SER A 24 -16.43 12.56 -9.38
N GLY A 25 -17.05 13.11 -10.43
CA GLY A 25 -16.83 12.70 -11.82
C GLY A 25 -15.40 12.95 -12.33
N TRP A 26 -14.74 14.03 -11.89
CA TRP A 26 -13.33 14.29 -12.22
C TRP A 26 -12.43 13.24 -11.57
N LEU A 27 -12.63 12.96 -10.27
CA LEU A 27 -11.81 11.98 -9.54
C LEU A 27 -11.88 10.60 -10.20
N GLY A 28 -13.08 10.16 -10.61
CA GLY A 28 -13.25 8.88 -11.30
C GLY A 28 -12.53 8.81 -12.66
N ARG A 29 -12.58 9.89 -13.45
CA ARG A 29 -11.88 9.99 -14.74
C ARG A 29 -10.37 10.06 -14.57
N PHE A 30 -9.91 10.83 -13.59
CA PHE A 30 -8.49 10.98 -13.24
C PHE A 30 -7.90 9.62 -12.84
N LYS A 31 -8.58 8.90 -11.94
CA LYS A 31 -8.16 7.55 -11.54
C LYS A 31 -8.08 6.59 -12.72
N ARG A 32 -9.11 6.58 -13.58
CA ARG A 32 -9.14 5.71 -14.78
C ARG A 32 -8.01 6.03 -15.76
N ARG A 33 -7.76 7.32 -16.03
CA ARG A 33 -6.73 7.77 -16.96
C ARG A 33 -5.32 7.37 -16.51
N HIS A 34 -5.06 7.43 -15.22
CA HIS A 34 -3.74 7.17 -14.65
C HIS A 34 -3.60 5.79 -14.01
N GLY A 35 -4.59 4.90 -14.18
CA GLY A 35 -4.55 3.55 -13.61
C GLY A 35 -4.54 3.52 -12.08
N ILE A 36 -4.99 4.59 -11.41
CA ILE A 36 -5.02 4.68 -9.95
C ILE A 36 -6.18 3.82 -9.44
N VAL A 37 -5.85 2.60 -9.04
CA VAL A 37 -6.79 1.66 -8.45
C VAL A 37 -6.60 1.63 -6.94
N PHE A 38 -7.70 1.73 -6.19
CA PHE A 38 -7.67 1.38 -4.78
C PHE A 38 -7.74 -0.14 -4.70
N LYS A 39 -6.59 -0.80 -4.66
CA LYS A 39 -6.54 -2.19 -4.19
C LYS A 39 -6.66 -2.11 -2.68
N ALA A 40 -7.76 -2.61 -2.14
CA ALA A 40 -7.69 -3.08 -0.76
C ALA A 40 -6.59 -4.14 -0.77
N VAL A 41 -5.50 -3.90 -0.05
CA VAL A 41 -4.56 -4.97 0.32
C VAL A 41 -5.33 -5.80 1.36
N SER A 42 -6.33 -6.53 0.89
CA SER A 42 -7.07 -7.48 1.70
C SER A 42 -6.18 -8.71 1.83
N GLY A 43 -5.36 -8.66 2.87
CA GLY A 43 -4.82 -9.80 3.62
C GLY A 43 -4.35 -10.98 2.79
N GLU A 44 -3.06 -11.01 2.47
CA GLU A 44 -2.35 -12.28 2.31
C GLU A 44 -2.57 -13.19 3.54
N ALA A 45 -2.84 -12.60 4.71
CA ALA A 45 -3.20 -13.31 5.94
C ALA A 45 -4.54 -14.08 5.90
N ALA A 46 -5.49 -13.75 5.01
CA ALA A 46 -6.83 -14.34 5.07
C ALA A 46 -6.96 -15.71 4.36
N SER A 47 -5.97 -16.11 3.55
CA SER A 47 -5.99 -17.37 2.78
C SER A 47 -4.83 -18.31 3.08
N VAL A 48 -3.95 -17.94 4.02
CA VAL A 48 -2.78 -18.73 4.36
C VAL A 48 -3.13 -19.69 5.49
N ASP A 49 -2.89 -20.98 5.26
CA ASP A 49 -3.00 -22.00 6.29
C ASP A 49 -1.90 -21.79 7.34
N MET A 50 -2.31 -21.49 8.57
CA MET A 50 -1.39 -21.25 9.68
C MET A 50 -0.52 -22.48 9.99
N SER A 51 -1.00 -23.70 9.70
CA SER A 51 -0.18 -24.91 9.90
C SER A 51 1.02 -24.95 8.95
N THR A 52 0.83 -24.49 7.71
CA THR A 52 1.89 -24.32 6.72
C THR A 52 2.88 -23.22 7.15
N VAL A 53 2.37 -22.12 7.72
CA VAL A 53 3.22 -21.03 8.26
C VAL A 53 4.08 -21.50 9.41
N ASP A 54 3.49 -22.21 10.37
CA ASP A 54 4.20 -22.71 11.55
C ASP A 54 5.26 -23.75 11.15
N THR A 55 4.93 -24.63 10.21
CA THR A 55 5.89 -25.61 9.66
C THR A 55 7.06 -24.90 8.98
N TRP A 56 6.78 -23.88 8.16
CA TRP A 56 7.82 -23.12 7.46
C TRP A 56 8.69 -22.31 8.43
N ARG A 57 8.09 -21.67 9.44
CA ARG A 57 8.80 -20.94 10.51
C ARG A 57 9.70 -21.85 11.32
N GLY A 58 9.26 -23.07 11.63
CA GLY A 58 10.01 -24.03 12.43
C GLY A 58 11.10 -24.80 11.67
N SER A 59 11.20 -24.66 10.34
CA SER A 59 12.17 -25.40 9.54
C SER A 59 12.93 -24.49 8.57
N ALA A 60 12.33 -24.20 7.42
CA ALA A 60 12.97 -23.46 6.33
C ALA A 60 13.47 -22.08 6.77
N LEU A 61 12.72 -21.36 7.61
CA LEU A 61 13.15 -20.06 8.12
C LEU A 61 14.37 -20.20 9.04
N GLN A 62 14.40 -21.17 9.95
CA GLN A 62 15.55 -21.36 10.85
C GLN A 62 16.82 -21.69 10.07
N GLN A 63 16.74 -22.60 9.10
CA GLN A 63 17.86 -22.95 8.23
C GLN A 63 18.38 -21.75 7.42
N LEU A 64 17.49 -20.86 7.00
CA LEU A 64 17.88 -19.64 6.30
C LEU A 64 18.64 -18.70 7.25
N LEU A 65 18.09 -18.46 8.44
CA LEU A 65 18.64 -17.54 9.43
C LEU A 65 20.00 -17.99 10.00
N GLU A 66 20.30 -19.29 10.02
CA GLU A 66 21.62 -19.81 10.42
C GLU A 66 22.80 -19.23 9.59
N ASN A 67 22.53 -18.73 8.39
CA ASN A 67 23.53 -18.14 7.51
C ASN A 67 23.75 -16.64 7.71
N TYR A 68 23.01 -16.00 8.62
CA TYR A 68 23.05 -14.56 8.87
C TYR A 68 23.32 -14.27 10.35
N ASN A 69 24.05 -13.19 10.64
CA ASN A 69 24.16 -12.71 12.01
C ASN A 69 22.85 -12.02 12.42
N ALA A 70 22.56 -11.95 13.71
CA ALA A 70 21.40 -11.25 14.26
C ALA A 70 21.33 -9.78 13.79
N ASP A 71 22.49 -9.13 13.63
CA ASP A 71 22.62 -7.75 13.17
C ASP A 71 22.23 -7.56 11.69
N ASP A 72 22.16 -8.65 10.91
CA ASP A 72 21.83 -8.64 9.48
C ASP A 72 20.35 -8.99 9.20
N ILE A 73 19.54 -9.19 10.24
CA ILE A 73 18.12 -9.56 10.13
C ILE A 73 17.25 -8.31 10.36
N PHE A 74 16.59 -7.84 9.30
CA PHE A 74 15.75 -6.63 9.34
C PHE A 74 14.27 -6.94 9.10
N ASN A 75 13.37 -6.23 9.80
CA ASN A 75 11.94 -6.24 9.50
C ASN A 75 11.63 -5.21 8.39
N ALA A 76 11.03 -5.64 7.28
CA ALA A 76 10.67 -4.77 6.15
C ALA A 76 9.20 -4.30 6.18
N ASP A 77 8.43 -4.69 7.21
CA ASP A 77 6.98 -4.46 7.34
C ASP A 77 6.60 -2.97 7.43
N GLU A 78 7.55 -2.08 7.78
CA GLU A 78 7.33 -0.63 7.89
C GLU A 78 7.67 0.17 6.62
N THR A 79 7.75 -0.46 5.43
CA THR A 79 7.90 0.28 4.16
C THR A 79 6.57 0.58 3.45
N GLY A 80 5.44 0.33 4.11
CA GLY A 80 4.10 0.68 3.66
C GLY A 80 3.82 2.18 3.74
N VAL A 81 4.21 2.90 2.69
CA VAL A 81 3.81 4.29 2.38
C VAL A 81 2.30 4.50 2.64
N PHE A 82 1.96 5.40 3.56
CA PHE A 82 0.58 5.87 3.82
C PHE A 82 -0.03 6.64 2.63
#